data_AF-A0A5S4ERX1-F1
#
_entry.id   AF-A0A5S4ERX1-F1
#
_cell.length_a   1.000
_cell.length_b   1.000
_cell.length_c   1.000
_cell.angle_alpha   90.00
_cell.angle_beta   90.00
_cell.angle_gamma   90.00
#
_symmetry.space_group_name_H-M   'P 1'
#
loop_
_entity.id
_entity.type
_entity.pdbx_description
1 polymer ?
#
loop_
_entity_poly.entity_id
_entity_poly.type
_entity_poly.pdbx_seq_one_letter_code
_entity_poly.pdbx_strand_id
1 'polypeptide(L)'
;MFWKEGKLSMIRRAGEVAPTFAVTLGDAAAAGADILRLAIAAGFNERSPIHGWGDGAVWIEDQRERPFGARCKDPVDFFHVCDYFEAAKVCAAHDPNWIERQKDCLKTDRLSAVLTALAPFQEPDSVPSEQAPVRGGYRDLINRPGQFDYPAAIQAGLPIGSGEVESAHRYVIQKRLKLPGAWWTPENAQAMLNLCVTRANGGRDRYWDALAA
;
A
#
# COMPACT_ATOMS: atom_id res chain seq x y z
N MET A 1 -24.71 4.61 -12.63
CA MET A 1 -23.73 5.51 -11.98
C MET A 1 -22.36 4.88 -12.21
N PHE A 2 -21.49 5.50 -13.00
CA PHE A 2 -20.16 4.95 -13.31
C PHE A 2 -19.16 5.52 -12.29
N TRP A 3 -18.78 4.73 -11.30
CA TRP A 3 -17.76 5.12 -10.32
C TRP A 3 -16.38 4.83 -10.89
N LYS A 4 -15.45 5.77 -10.76
CA LYS A 4 -14.06 5.69 -11.24
C LYS A 4 -13.12 6.06 -10.10
N GLU A 5 -12.14 5.21 -9.86
CA GLU A 5 -11.12 5.42 -8.84
C GLU A 5 -9.88 6.12 -9.41
N GLY A 6 -9.43 7.17 -8.73
CA GLY A 6 -8.11 7.76 -8.99
C GLY A 6 -7.01 6.99 -8.28
N LYS A 7 -6.02 6.53 -9.04
CA LYS A 7 -4.89 5.75 -8.55
C LYS A 7 -3.67 6.67 -8.46
N LEU A 8 -3.11 6.81 -7.26
CA LEU A 8 -1.89 7.56 -7.02
C LEU A 8 -0.71 6.59 -6.97
N SER A 9 0.26 6.79 -7.85
CA SER A 9 1.54 6.08 -7.84
C SER A 9 2.59 6.92 -7.15
N MET A 10 3.49 6.30 -6.38
CA MET A 10 4.50 6.97 -5.57
C MET A 10 5.82 6.20 -5.63
N ILE A 11 6.94 6.91 -5.84
CA ILE A 11 8.31 6.39 -5.76
C ILE A 11 9.16 7.36 -4.93
N ARG A 12 10.09 6.82 -4.14
CA ARG A 12 11.09 7.57 -3.39
C ARG A 12 12.35 6.73 -3.24
N ARG A 13 13.55 7.33 -3.25
CA ARG A 13 14.76 6.60 -2.89
C ARG A 13 14.85 6.43 -1.37
N ALA A 14 15.42 5.31 -0.93
CA ALA A 14 15.72 5.12 0.49
C ALA A 14 16.60 6.29 1.00
N GLY A 15 16.24 6.86 2.15
CA GLY A 15 16.92 8.02 2.74
C GLY A 15 16.45 9.40 2.25
N GLU A 16 15.72 9.51 1.15
CA GLU A 16 15.10 10.78 0.74
C GLU A 16 13.81 11.05 1.50
N VAL A 17 13.41 12.31 1.68
CA VAL A 17 12.14 12.65 2.33
C VAL A 17 11.02 12.86 1.31
N ALA A 18 11.34 13.41 0.14
CA ALA A 18 10.37 13.81 -0.85
C ALA A 18 10.10 12.68 -1.87
N PRO A 19 8.91 12.06 -1.88
CA PRO A 19 8.50 11.17 -2.95
C PRO A 19 8.16 11.95 -4.23
N THR A 20 8.14 11.23 -5.36
CA THR A 20 7.59 11.69 -6.64
C THR A 20 6.31 10.93 -6.96
N PHE A 21 5.34 11.61 -7.57
CA PHE A 21 4.00 11.09 -7.80
C PHE A 21 3.62 11.01 -9.28
N ALA A 22 2.72 10.10 -9.59
CA ALA A 22 1.97 10.03 -10.85
C ALA A 22 0.53 9.62 -10.53
N VAL A 23 -0.42 9.92 -11.41
CA VAL A 23 -1.84 9.70 -11.12
C VAL A 23 -2.65 9.40 -12.36
N THR A 24 -3.60 8.49 -12.24
CA THR A 24 -4.45 8.07 -13.35
C THR A 24 -5.86 7.68 -12.88
N LEU A 25 -6.87 7.97 -13.70
CA LEU A 25 -8.22 7.39 -13.64
C LEU A 25 -8.34 6.11 -14.50
N GLY A 26 -7.20 5.65 -15.04
CA GLY A 26 -7.06 4.38 -15.73
C GLY A 26 -7.22 3.17 -14.80
N ASP A 27 -6.96 2.01 -15.36
CA ASP A 27 -6.96 0.75 -14.63
C ASP A 27 -5.66 0.55 -13.82
N ALA A 28 -5.52 -0.63 -13.21
CA ALA A 28 -4.32 -0.99 -12.47
C ALA A 28 -3.07 -1.00 -13.37
N ALA A 29 -3.19 -1.41 -14.63
CA ALA A 29 -2.08 -1.46 -15.57
C ALA A 29 -1.53 -0.05 -15.87
N ALA A 30 -2.41 0.94 -16.02
CA ALA A 30 -2.00 2.33 -16.15
C ALA A 30 -1.20 2.82 -14.92
N ALA A 31 -1.62 2.45 -13.71
CA ALA A 31 -0.91 2.78 -12.48
C ALA A 31 0.44 2.04 -12.38
N GLY A 32 0.51 0.77 -12.79
CA GLY A 32 1.78 0.03 -12.89
C GLY A 32 2.78 0.69 -13.84
N ALA A 33 2.30 1.13 -15.00
CA ALA A 33 3.12 1.88 -15.96
C ALA A 33 3.60 3.23 -15.42
N ASP A 34 2.77 3.91 -14.61
CA ASP A 34 3.15 5.12 -13.89
C ASP A 34 4.29 4.84 -12.89
N ILE A 35 4.20 3.76 -12.09
CA ILE A 35 5.26 3.36 -11.15
C ILE A 35 6.59 3.13 -11.88
N LEU A 36 6.58 2.41 -13.01
CA LEU A 36 7.78 2.18 -13.80
C LEU A 36 8.37 3.49 -14.33
N ARG A 37 7.53 4.38 -14.89
CA ARG A 37 7.97 5.69 -15.40
C ARG A 37 8.58 6.54 -14.30
N LEU A 38 7.97 6.56 -13.11
CA LEU A 38 8.52 7.25 -11.94
C LEU A 38 9.86 6.66 -11.50
N ALA A 39 9.98 5.33 -11.44
CA ALA A 39 11.21 4.67 -11.06
C ALA A 39 12.37 5.03 -12.02
N ILE A 40 12.13 4.98 -13.33
CA ILE A 40 13.12 5.37 -14.34
C ILE A 40 13.50 6.85 -14.18
N ALA A 41 12.51 7.75 -14.05
CA ALA A 41 12.76 9.18 -13.88
C ALA A 41 13.52 9.50 -12.58
N ALA A 42 13.28 8.73 -11.52
CA ALA A 42 14.03 8.81 -10.27
C ALA A 42 15.43 8.18 -10.36
N GLY A 43 15.81 7.58 -11.50
CA GLY A 43 17.12 7.00 -11.78
C GLY A 43 17.31 5.58 -11.25
N PHE A 44 16.23 4.84 -11.01
CA PHE A 44 16.28 3.41 -10.75
C PHE A 44 16.64 2.68 -12.05
N ASN A 45 17.45 1.63 -11.94
CA ASN A 45 17.88 0.81 -13.07
C ASN A 45 17.75 -0.68 -12.72
N GLU A 46 18.20 -1.55 -13.62
CA GLU A 46 18.13 -3.01 -13.48
C GLU A 46 18.85 -3.57 -12.25
N ARG A 47 19.72 -2.79 -11.59
CA ARG A 47 20.42 -3.17 -10.36
C ARG A 47 19.78 -2.61 -9.10
N SER A 48 18.78 -1.74 -9.23
CA SER A 48 18.10 -1.15 -8.08
C SER A 48 17.15 -2.18 -7.45
N PRO A 49 17.31 -2.51 -6.16
CA PRO A 49 16.29 -3.23 -5.42
C PRO A 49 15.06 -2.34 -5.24
N ILE A 50 13.88 -2.95 -5.30
CA ILE A 50 12.58 -2.30 -5.16
C ILE A 50 11.92 -2.84 -3.91
N HIS A 51 11.40 -1.95 -3.09
CA HIS A 51 10.61 -2.29 -1.91
C HIS A 51 9.19 -1.75 -2.14
N GLY A 52 8.23 -2.66 -2.29
CA GLY A 52 6.81 -2.37 -2.42
C GLY A 52 6.05 -2.85 -1.19
N TRP A 53 4.79 -2.44 -1.06
CA TRP A 53 3.86 -2.95 -0.06
C TRP A 53 2.43 -2.84 -0.58
N GLY A 54 1.58 -3.80 -0.25
CA GLY A 54 0.16 -3.79 -0.65
C GLY A 54 -0.70 -4.63 0.29
N ASP A 55 -2.00 -4.55 0.13
CA ASP A 55 -2.98 -5.34 0.89
C ASP A 55 -2.99 -6.84 0.52
N GLY A 56 -2.07 -7.28 -0.35
CA GLY A 56 -2.06 -8.64 -0.86
C GLY A 56 -2.95 -8.84 -2.09
N ALA A 57 -3.53 -7.79 -2.67
CA ALA A 57 -4.26 -7.94 -3.91
C ALA A 57 -3.32 -8.35 -5.05
N VAL A 58 -3.49 -9.57 -5.58
CA VAL A 58 -2.67 -10.14 -6.67
C VAL A 58 -2.59 -9.19 -7.86
N TRP A 59 -3.69 -8.51 -8.21
CA TRP A 59 -3.70 -7.58 -9.33
C TRP A 59 -2.82 -6.33 -9.12
N ILE A 60 -2.50 -5.96 -7.87
CA ILE A 60 -1.53 -4.90 -7.51
C ILE A 60 -0.11 -5.46 -7.52
N GLU A 61 0.09 -6.63 -6.92
CA GLU A 61 1.38 -7.35 -6.90
C GLU A 61 1.91 -7.54 -8.34
N ASP A 62 1.04 -8.00 -9.25
CA ASP A 62 1.30 -8.13 -10.69
C ASP A 62 1.88 -6.86 -11.33
N GLN A 63 1.40 -5.67 -10.94
CA GLN A 63 1.85 -4.41 -11.54
C GLN A 63 3.27 -4.03 -11.14
N ARG A 64 3.77 -4.59 -10.04
CA ARG A 64 5.13 -4.40 -9.55
C ARG A 64 6.04 -5.54 -10.00
N GLU A 65 5.54 -6.77 -9.95
CA GLU A 65 6.31 -7.94 -10.40
C GLU A 65 6.63 -7.86 -11.90
N ARG A 66 5.69 -7.45 -12.75
CA ARG A 66 5.94 -7.35 -14.21
C ARG A 66 7.14 -6.47 -14.58
N PRO A 67 7.27 -5.21 -14.09
CA PRO A 67 8.41 -4.35 -14.43
C PRO A 67 9.68 -4.61 -13.61
N PHE A 68 9.57 -5.16 -12.39
CA PHE A 68 10.71 -5.25 -11.48
C PHE A 68 11.20 -6.69 -11.23
N GLY A 69 10.33 -7.68 -11.41
CA GLY A 69 10.60 -9.09 -11.21
C GLY A 69 11.17 -9.38 -9.82
N ALA A 70 12.17 -10.26 -9.76
CA ALA A 70 12.86 -10.65 -8.53
C ALA A 70 13.53 -9.49 -7.76
N ARG A 71 13.62 -8.29 -8.35
CA ARG A 71 14.17 -7.10 -7.67
C ARG A 71 13.16 -6.48 -6.71
N CYS A 72 11.87 -6.79 -6.86
CA CYS A 72 10.81 -6.29 -6.00
C CYS A 72 10.58 -7.23 -4.82
N LYS A 73 10.86 -6.74 -3.61
CA LYS A 73 10.31 -7.29 -2.38
C LYS A 73 9.00 -6.59 -2.08
N ASP A 74 7.93 -7.35 -1.90
CA ASP A 74 6.58 -6.83 -1.73
C ASP A 74 5.90 -7.46 -0.51
N PRO A 75 6.36 -7.14 0.72
CA PRO A 75 5.66 -7.58 1.92
C PRO A 75 4.22 -7.09 1.92
N VAL A 76 3.32 -7.91 2.48
CA VAL A 76 1.95 -7.48 2.77
C VAL A 76 2.02 -6.29 3.74
N ASP A 77 1.11 -5.35 3.59
CA ASP A 77 0.97 -4.22 4.50
C ASP A 77 0.74 -4.72 5.93
N PHE A 78 1.66 -4.36 6.83
CA PHE A 78 1.62 -4.76 8.23
C PHE A 78 0.31 -4.37 8.93
N PHE A 79 -0.23 -3.18 8.62
CA PHE A 79 -1.48 -2.71 9.22
C PHE A 79 -2.70 -3.41 8.64
N HIS A 80 -2.65 -3.78 7.35
CA HIS A 80 -3.67 -4.66 6.77
C HIS A 80 -3.70 -6.02 7.49
N VAL A 81 -2.54 -6.60 7.79
CA VAL A 81 -2.48 -7.82 8.59
C VAL A 81 -3.00 -7.60 10.02
N CYS A 82 -2.76 -6.43 10.62
CA CYS A 82 -3.27 -6.11 11.94
C CYS A 82 -4.80 -6.02 11.99
N ASP A 83 -5.48 -5.65 10.90
CA ASP A 83 -6.94 -5.60 10.85
C ASP A 83 -7.57 -6.99 11.08
N TYR A 84 -6.88 -8.07 10.66
CA TYR A 84 -7.30 -9.43 10.99
C TYR A 84 -7.26 -9.69 12.50
N PHE A 85 -6.25 -9.15 13.21
CA PHE A 85 -6.15 -9.30 14.67
C PHE A 85 -7.20 -8.50 15.42
N GLU A 86 -7.56 -7.33 14.90
CA GLU A 86 -8.64 -6.50 15.42
C GLU A 86 -9.99 -7.21 15.31
N ALA A 87 -10.25 -7.86 14.16
CA ALA A 87 -11.43 -8.71 13.99
C ALA A 87 -11.38 -9.98 14.87
N ALA A 88 -10.17 -10.44 15.22
CA ALA A 88 -9.90 -11.53 16.15
C ALA A 88 -9.83 -11.09 17.63
N LYS A 89 -10.21 -9.86 18.00
CA LYS A 89 -10.24 -9.43 19.42
C LYS A 89 -11.10 -10.34 20.30
N VAL A 90 -12.14 -10.95 19.72
CA VAL A 90 -12.99 -11.96 20.37
C VAL A 90 -12.19 -13.18 20.87
N CYS A 91 -11.07 -13.50 20.23
CA CYS A 91 -10.19 -14.61 20.56
C CYS A 91 -9.47 -14.43 21.89
N ALA A 92 -9.33 -13.19 22.36
CA ALA A 92 -8.58 -12.88 23.56
C ALA A 92 -9.27 -11.79 24.39
N ALA A 93 -10.57 -11.96 24.63
CA ALA A 93 -11.42 -11.00 25.33
C ALA A 93 -10.90 -10.60 26.73
N HIS A 94 -10.06 -11.43 27.35
CA HIS A 94 -9.48 -11.21 28.68
C HIS A 94 -7.98 -10.88 28.66
N ASP A 95 -7.37 -10.72 27.49
CA ASP A 95 -5.95 -10.39 27.37
C ASP A 95 -5.76 -9.11 26.54
N PRO A 96 -5.66 -7.94 27.20
CA PRO A 96 -5.55 -6.66 26.51
C PRO A 96 -4.26 -6.52 25.71
N ASN A 97 -3.25 -7.37 25.97
CA ASN A 97 -1.95 -7.33 25.31
C ASN A 97 -1.83 -8.33 24.16
N TRP A 98 -2.89 -9.10 23.86
CA TRP A 98 -2.82 -10.16 22.85
C TRP A 98 -2.46 -9.63 21.46
N ILE A 99 -3.09 -8.53 21.03
CA ILE A 99 -2.80 -7.93 19.72
C ILE A 99 -1.35 -7.45 19.64
N GLU A 100 -0.87 -6.75 20.66
CA GLU A 100 0.51 -6.26 20.68
C GLU A 100 1.52 -7.41 20.64
N ARG A 101 1.26 -8.53 21.33
CA ARG A 101 2.11 -9.73 21.20
C ARG A 101 2.10 -10.32 19.79
N GLN A 102 0.96 -10.34 19.09
CA GLN A 102 0.92 -10.84 17.70
C GLN A 102 1.68 -9.89 16.76
N LYS A 103 1.53 -8.58 16.94
CA LYS A 103 2.30 -7.56 16.23
C LYS A 103 3.80 -7.74 16.43
N ASP A 104 4.23 -7.97 17.68
CA ASP A 104 5.63 -8.22 18.00
C ASP A 104 6.13 -9.54 17.40
N CYS A 105 5.30 -10.59 17.38
CA CYS A 105 5.64 -11.85 16.72
C CYS A 105 5.91 -11.63 15.22
N LEU A 106 5.03 -10.91 14.51
CA LEU A 106 5.24 -10.58 13.09
C LEU A 106 6.52 -9.76 12.87
N LYS A 107 6.78 -8.75 13.70
CA LYS A 107 7.99 -7.92 13.62
C LYS A 107 9.28 -8.68 13.97
N THR A 108 9.18 -9.90 14.48
CA THR A 108 10.31 -10.74 14.92
C THR A 108 10.36 -12.10 14.22
N ASP A 109 9.81 -12.22 13.01
CA ASP A 109 9.80 -13.45 12.18
C ASP A 109 9.08 -14.65 12.81
N ARG A 110 8.10 -14.42 13.68
CA ARG A 110 7.35 -15.46 14.38
C ARG A 110 5.94 -15.64 13.84
N LEU A 111 5.81 -15.73 12.51
CA LEU A 111 4.52 -15.98 11.84
C LEU A 111 3.86 -17.29 12.31
N SER A 112 4.65 -18.34 12.53
CA SER A 112 4.15 -19.63 13.04
C SER A 112 3.49 -19.52 14.42
N ALA A 113 4.01 -18.64 15.28
CA ALA A 113 3.42 -18.37 16.60
C ALA A 113 2.07 -17.63 16.46
N VAL A 114 1.97 -16.69 15.52
CA VAL A 114 0.72 -15.99 15.19
C VAL A 114 -0.34 -16.97 14.68
N LEU A 115 0.03 -17.83 13.72
CA LEU A 115 -0.87 -18.87 13.21
C LEU A 115 -1.34 -19.80 14.33
N THR A 116 -0.43 -20.25 15.19
CA THR A 116 -0.79 -21.08 16.36
C THR A 116 -1.75 -20.37 17.30
N ALA A 117 -1.56 -19.07 17.53
CA ALA A 117 -2.44 -18.26 18.39
C ALA A 117 -3.83 -18.04 17.78
N LEU A 118 -3.94 -17.96 16.45
CA LEU A 118 -5.22 -17.79 15.74
C LEU A 118 -6.00 -19.10 15.58
N ALA A 119 -5.30 -20.23 15.45
CA ALA A 119 -5.90 -21.51 15.05
C ALA A 119 -7.12 -21.95 15.91
N PRO A 120 -7.12 -21.82 17.25
CA PRO A 120 -8.24 -22.27 18.10
C PRO A 120 -9.52 -21.45 17.93
N PHE A 121 -9.44 -20.28 17.30
CA PHE A 121 -10.52 -19.32 17.26
C PHE A 121 -11.11 -19.11 15.86
N GLN A 122 -10.67 -19.92 14.89
CA GLN A 122 -11.27 -19.92 13.56
C GLN A 122 -12.75 -20.31 13.67
N GLU A 123 -13.59 -19.55 12.98
CA GLU A 123 -15.00 -19.82 12.91
C GLU A 123 -15.25 -21.13 12.14
N PRO A 124 -16.24 -21.96 12.53
CA PRO A 124 -16.57 -23.18 11.83
C PRO A 124 -16.91 -22.95 10.35
N ASP A 125 -16.73 -23.98 9.51
CA ASP A 125 -17.05 -23.92 8.07
C ASP A 125 -18.52 -23.62 7.77
N SER A 126 -19.41 -23.83 8.74
CA SER A 126 -20.83 -23.47 8.63
C SER A 126 -21.07 -21.95 8.67
N VAL A 127 -20.12 -21.16 9.16
CA VAL A 127 -20.23 -19.69 9.20
C VAL A 127 -19.87 -19.13 7.83
N PRO A 128 -20.71 -18.28 7.20
CA PRO A 128 -20.40 -17.63 5.94
C PRO A 128 -19.06 -16.88 5.99
N SER A 129 -18.32 -16.89 4.88
CA SER A 129 -16.96 -16.31 4.86
C SER A 129 -16.94 -14.82 5.17
N GLU A 130 -17.99 -14.07 4.82
CA GLU A 130 -18.13 -12.64 5.14
C GLU A 130 -18.28 -12.39 6.66
N GLN A 131 -18.62 -13.42 7.42
CA GLN A 131 -18.82 -13.38 8.88
C GLN A 131 -17.76 -14.19 9.63
N ALA A 132 -16.70 -14.64 8.94
CA ALA A 132 -15.63 -15.45 9.49
C ALA A 132 -14.26 -14.77 9.33
N PRO A 133 -14.05 -13.58 9.93
CA PRO A 133 -12.83 -12.81 9.74
C PRO A 133 -11.57 -13.51 10.27
N VAL A 134 -11.66 -14.32 11.33
CA VAL A 134 -10.48 -15.02 11.88
C VAL A 134 -10.02 -16.12 10.93
N ARG A 135 -10.95 -16.93 10.41
CA ARG A 135 -10.68 -17.95 9.39
C ARG A 135 -10.18 -17.31 8.08
N GLY A 136 -10.76 -16.18 7.68
CA GLY A 136 -10.30 -15.39 6.53
C GLY A 136 -8.84 -14.94 6.68
N GLY A 137 -8.51 -14.25 7.78
CA GLY A 137 -7.15 -13.79 8.05
C GLY A 137 -6.14 -14.93 8.21
N TYR A 138 -6.53 -16.02 8.89
CA TYR A 138 -5.69 -17.22 8.99
C TYR A 138 -5.34 -17.79 7.60
N ARG A 139 -6.36 -17.93 6.74
CA ARG A 139 -6.18 -18.40 5.36
C ARG A 139 -5.28 -17.46 4.55
N ASP A 140 -5.45 -16.16 4.70
CA ASP A 140 -4.65 -15.18 3.97
C ASP A 140 -3.17 -15.21 4.40
N LEU A 141 -2.90 -15.43 5.69
CA LEU A 141 -1.54 -15.59 6.22
C LEU A 141 -0.84 -16.87 5.70
N ILE A 142 -1.54 -18.01 5.65
CA ILE A 142 -0.93 -19.27 5.17
C ILE A 142 -0.68 -19.28 3.66
N ASN A 143 -1.50 -18.55 2.89
CA ASN A 143 -1.45 -18.56 1.43
C ASN A 143 -0.39 -17.60 0.87
N ARG A 144 0.36 -16.89 1.72
CA ARG A 144 1.34 -15.86 1.32
C ARG A 144 2.74 -16.11 1.92
N PRO A 145 3.31 -17.32 1.74
CA PRO A 145 4.64 -17.60 2.27
C PRO A 145 5.67 -16.62 1.70
N GLY A 146 6.54 -16.08 2.55
CA GLY A 146 7.60 -15.16 2.15
C GLY A 146 7.22 -13.69 2.00
N GLN A 147 5.94 -13.32 2.14
CA GLN A 147 5.51 -11.90 2.11
C GLN A 147 5.44 -11.24 3.51
N PHE A 148 6.04 -11.86 4.54
CA PHE A 148 5.98 -11.39 5.94
C PHE A 148 7.35 -11.13 6.56
N ASP A 149 8.40 -10.93 5.74
CA ASP A 149 9.75 -10.57 6.21
C ASP A 149 9.84 -9.09 6.62
N TYR A 150 9.03 -8.73 7.62
CA TYR A 150 9.07 -7.42 8.28
C TYR A 150 10.42 -7.12 8.97
N PRO A 151 11.10 -8.10 9.62
CA PRO A 151 12.38 -7.84 10.27
C PRO A 151 13.43 -7.32 9.29
N ALA A 152 13.57 -7.91 8.09
CA ALA A 152 14.54 -7.42 7.11
C ALA A 152 14.20 -6.00 6.64
N ALA A 153 12.92 -5.68 6.44
CA ALA A 153 12.48 -4.33 6.08
C ALA A 153 12.82 -3.33 7.18
N ILE A 154 12.53 -3.65 8.45
CA ILE A 154 12.84 -2.81 9.61
C ILE A 154 14.36 -2.60 9.74
N GLN A 155 15.15 -3.66 9.62
CA GLN A 155 16.61 -3.58 9.69
C GLN A 155 17.20 -2.72 8.57
N ALA A 156 16.59 -2.74 7.39
CA ALA A 156 16.98 -1.92 6.24
C ALA A 156 16.44 -0.48 6.32
N GLY A 157 15.68 -0.12 7.35
CA GLY A 157 15.04 1.20 7.46
C GLY A 157 13.94 1.45 6.41
N LEU A 158 13.34 0.38 5.89
CA LEU A 158 12.28 0.42 4.89
C LEU A 158 10.90 0.40 5.56
N PRO A 159 9.87 1.02 4.94
CA PRO A 159 8.51 1.01 5.48
C PRO A 159 7.92 -0.41 5.48
N ILE A 160 7.12 -0.75 6.48
CA ILE A 160 6.39 -2.04 6.55
C ILE A 160 4.89 -1.90 6.24
N GLY A 161 4.44 -0.72 5.84
CA GLY A 161 3.02 -0.48 5.54
C GLY A 161 2.80 0.78 4.71
N SER A 162 1.56 0.95 4.25
CA SER A 162 1.11 1.94 3.26
C SER A 162 0.91 3.36 3.78
N GLY A 163 1.25 3.63 5.05
CA GLY A 163 1.01 4.93 5.68
C GLY A 163 1.54 6.13 4.88
N GLU A 164 2.70 6.00 4.21
CA GLU A 164 3.25 7.06 3.35
C GLU A 164 2.34 7.35 2.14
N VAL A 165 1.92 6.32 1.38
CA VAL A 165 1.07 6.48 0.19
C VAL A 165 -0.35 6.88 0.57
N GLU A 166 -0.90 6.37 1.66
CA GLU A 166 -2.21 6.77 2.18
C GLU A 166 -2.23 8.23 2.64
N SER A 167 -1.14 8.69 3.27
CA SER A 167 -0.95 10.11 3.58
C SER A 167 -0.90 10.95 2.31
N ALA A 168 -0.09 10.53 1.32
CA ALA A 168 -0.01 11.19 0.03
C ALA A 168 -1.36 11.28 -0.69
N HIS A 169 -2.15 10.21 -0.66
CA HIS A 169 -3.49 10.21 -1.22
C HIS A 169 -4.36 11.32 -0.61
N ARG A 170 -4.28 11.51 0.72
CA ARG A 170 -5.00 12.59 1.42
C ARG A 170 -4.53 13.98 1.00
N TYR A 171 -3.23 14.26 1.07
CA TYR A 171 -2.72 15.62 0.86
C TYR A 171 -2.51 16.02 -0.61
N VAL A 172 -2.27 15.07 -1.51
CA VAL A 172 -2.06 15.35 -2.95
C VAL A 172 -3.39 15.51 -3.67
N ILE A 173 -4.30 14.55 -3.54
CA ILE A 173 -5.51 14.52 -4.38
C ILE A 173 -6.82 14.72 -3.61
N GLN A 174 -7.01 14.09 -2.45
CA GLN A 174 -8.31 14.16 -1.77
C GLN A 174 -8.67 15.57 -1.31
N LYS A 175 -7.70 16.33 -0.79
CA LYS A 175 -7.90 17.74 -0.39
C LYS A 175 -8.52 18.60 -1.50
N ARG A 176 -8.30 18.26 -2.78
CA ARG A 176 -8.82 19.02 -3.92
C ARG A 176 -10.07 18.42 -4.53
N LEU A 177 -10.15 17.08 -4.62
CA LEU A 177 -11.24 16.39 -5.32
C LEU A 177 -12.44 16.10 -4.41
N LYS A 178 -12.24 15.87 -3.12
CA LYS A 178 -13.29 15.52 -2.15
C LYS A 178 -13.82 16.74 -1.39
N LEU A 179 -14.08 17.84 -2.09
CA LEU A 179 -14.67 19.05 -1.49
C LEU A 179 -16.21 18.95 -1.46
N PRO A 180 -16.89 19.54 -0.47
CA PRO A 180 -18.34 19.63 -0.45
C PRO A 180 -18.88 20.29 -1.73
N GLY A 181 -19.88 19.67 -2.36
CA GLY A 181 -20.49 20.17 -3.60
C GLY A 181 -19.64 19.99 -4.86
N ALA A 182 -18.44 19.41 -4.78
CA ALA A 182 -17.63 19.11 -5.95
C ALA A 182 -18.22 17.91 -6.71
N TRP A 183 -18.37 18.06 -8.02
CA TRP A 183 -18.70 16.99 -8.93
C TRP A 183 -17.80 17.07 -10.16
N TRP A 184 -17.41 15.93 -10.71
CA TRP A 184 -16.40 15.88 -11.76
C TRP A 184 -16.85 14.96 -12.89
N THR A 185 -16.66 15.41 -14.13
CA THR A 185 -16.56 14.48 -15.26
C THR A 185 -15.20 13.78 -15.23
N PRO A 186 -15.05 12.56 -15.79
CA PRO A 186 -13.77 11.86 -15.82
C PRO A 186 -12.64 12.70 -16.43
N GLU A 187 -12.91 13.45 -17.49
CA GLU A 187 -11.92 14.27 -18.19
C GLU A 187 -11.42 15.41 -17.30
N ASN A 188 -12.34 16.12 -16.64
CA ASN A 188 -12.01 17.22 -15.74
C ASN A 188 -11.35 16.73 -14.45
N ALA A 189 -11.76 15.56 -13.94
CA ALA A 189 -11.11 14.90 -12.81
C ALA A 189 -9.67 14.53 -13.15
N GLN A 190 -9.41 13.89 -14.30
CA GLN A 190 -8.04 13.54 -14.72
C GLN A 190 -7.17 14.78 -14.88
N ALA A 191 -7.68 15.84 -15.50
CA ALA A 191 -6.95 17.11 -15.61
C ALA A 191 -6.61 17.70 -14.24
N MET A 192 -7.56 17.71 -13.31
CA MET A 192 -7.32 18.20 -11.94
C MET A 192 -6.31 17.34 -11.18
N LEU A 193 -6.38 16.02 -11.32
CA LEU A 193 -5.41 15.09 -10.73
C LEU A 193 -4.00 15.37 -11.26
N ASN A 194 -3.84 15.56 -12.57
CA ASN A 194 -2.57 15.90 -13.19
C ASN A 194 -2.00 17.23 -12.64
N LEU A 195 -2.84 18.24 -12.41
CA LEU A 195 -2.44 19.51 -11.79
C LEU A 195 -1.99 19.31 -10.32
N CYS A 196 -2.73 18.50 -9.56
CA CYS A 196 -2.38 18.16 -8.17
C CYS A 196 -0.99 17.51 -8.09
N VAL A 197 -0.74 16.49 -8.91
CA VAL A 197 0.56 15.80 -8.96
C VAL A 197 1.67 16.71 -9.48
N THR A 198 1.41 17.51 -10.54
CA THR A 198 2.40 18.48 -11.05
C THR A 198 2.83 19.44 -9.94
N ARG A 199 1.89 19.93 -9.13
CA ARG A 199 2.20 20.78 -7.98
C ARG A 199 3.00 20.03 -6.92
N ALA A 200 2.59 18.81 -6.56
CA ALA A 200 3.28 18.00 -5.54
C ALA A 200 4.72 17.65 -5.94
N ASN A 201 4.99 17.49 -7.24
CA ASN A 201 6.33 17.23 -7.79
C ASN A 201 7.18 18.52 -8.01
N GLY A 202 6.74 19.68 -7.51
CA GLY A 202 7.46 20.96 -7.67
C GLY A 202 7.38 21.57 -9.08
N GLY A 203 6.51 21.07 -9.95
CA GLY A 203 6.38 21.55 -11.33
C GLY A 203 5.89 23.00 -11.44
N ARG A 204 5.14 23.49 -10.45
CA ARG A 204 4.74 24.90 -10.38
C ARG A 204 5.95 25.81 -10.21
N ASP A 205 6.85 25.48 -9.29
CA ASP A 205 8.00 26.32 -8.98
C ASP A 205 8.95 26.33 -10.19
N ARG A 206 9.20 25.16 -10.79
CA ARG A 206 9.97 25.05 -12.05
C ARG A 206 9.41 25.91 -13.18
N TYR A 207 8.08 25.98 -13.32
CA TYR A 207 7.45 26.82 -14.34
C TYR A 207 7.72 28.30 -14.09
N TRP A 208 7.58 28.78 -12.85
CA TRP A 208 7.83 30.17 -12.50
C TRP A 208 9.31 30.54 -12.59
N ASP A 209 10.20 29.65 -12.15
CA ASP A 209 11.65 29.84 -12.27
C ASP A 209 12.07 29.95 -13.74
N ALA A 210 11.50 29.13 -14.63
CA ALA A 210 11.78 29.17 -16.06
C ALA A 210 11.26 30.44 -16.76
N LEU A 211 10.21 31.07 -16.24
CA LEU A 211 9.71 32.35 -16.74
C LEU A 211 10.52 33.56 -16.24
N ALA A 212 11.17 33.40 -15.09
CA ALA A 212 12.00 34.43 -14.49
C ALA A 212 13.45 34.43 -15.01
N ALA A 213 13.86 33.36 -15.71
CA ALA A 213 15.15 33.19 -16.37
C ALA A 213 15.16 33.80 -17.79
#